data_AF-A0A7W8PH95-F1
#
_entry.id   AF-A0A7W8PH95-F1
#
_cell.length_a   1.000
_cell.length_b   1.000
_cell.length_c   1.000
_cell.angle_alpha   90.00
_cell.angle_beta   90.00
_cell.angle_gamma   90.00
#
_symmetry.space_group_name_H-M   'P 1'
#
loop_
_entity.id
_entity.type
_entity.pdbx_description
1 polymer ?
#
loop_
_entity_poly.entity_id
_entity_poly.type
_entity_poly.pdbx_seq_one_letter_code
_entity_poly.pdbx_strand_id
1 'polypeptide(L)'
;MALTDATIRNTKPGEKQQKLYDGGGLLLLVTPTGSKRWIFKYRFAGKEKSPALGVYPDVPLADARKRRDDAREKLAANIDPGEAKKAGKRAARLAAANSFEAVALAWMEERGQSVESGQCEKTLARFRNDAFS
;
A
#
# COMPACT_ATOMS: atom_id res chain seq x y z
N MET A 1 -8.19 -1.90 -26.76
CA MET A 1 -8.56 -3.33 -26.68
C MET A 1 -8.39 -3.75 -25.23
N ALA A 2 -9.35 -4.46 -24.64
CA ALA A 2 -9.25 -4.90 -23.26
C ALA A 2 -8.19 -6.01 -23.13
N LEU A 3 -7.49 -6.08 -21.99
CA LEU A 3 -6.54 -7.14 -21.73
C LEU A 3 -7.28 -8.43 -21.36
N THR A 4 -6.62 -9.55 -21.63
CA THR A 4 -7.01 -10.87 -21.12
C THR A 4 -5.88 -11.43 -20.26
N ASP A 5 -6.21 -12.31 -19.33
CA ASP A 5 -5.21 -12.95 -18.47
C ASP A 5 -4.17 -13.74 -19.29
N ALA A 6 -4.60 -14.39 -20.37
CA ALA A 6 -3.71 -15.08 -21.31
C ALA A 6 -2.71 -14.12 -21.96
N THR A 7 -3.16 -12.95 -22.43
CA THR A 7 -2.28 -11.91 -22.98
C THR A 7 -1.25 -11.45 -21.95
N ILE A 8 -1.68 -11.23 -20.70
CA ILE A 8 -0.81 -10.75 -19.62
C ILE A 8 0.27 -11.77 -19.27
N ARG A 9 -0.12 -13.05 -19.13
CA ARG A 9 0.82 -14.15 -18.82
C ARG A 9 1.84 -14.34 -19.94
N ASN A 10 1.40 -14.27 -21.19
CA ASN A 10 2.26 -14.48 -22.36
C ASN A 10 3.10 -13.26 -22.73
N THR A 11 2.88 -12.11 -22.09
CA THR A 11 3.68 -10.91 -22.34
C THR A 11 5.08 -11.12 -21.78
N LYS A 12 6.06 -11.21 -22.69
CA LYS A 12 7.48 -11.26 -22.36
C LYS A 12 8.02 -9.85 -22.07
N PRO A 13 8.97 -9.72 -21.14
CA PRO A 13 9.66 -8.44 -20.92
C PRO A 13 10.43 -8.04 -22.18
N GLY A 14 10.31 -6.77 -22.58
CA GLY A 14 11.15 -6.19 -23.64
C GLY A 14 12.37 -5.45 -23.08
N GLU A 15 13.24 -4.96 -23.96
CA GLU A 15 14.41 -4.13 -23.59
C GLU A 15 14.02 -2.83 -22.88
N LYS A 16 12.82 -2.33 -23.18
CA LYS A 16 12.24 -1.12 -22.58
C LYS A 16 10.92 -1.46 -21.91
N GLN A 17 10.54 -0.60 -20.97
CA GLN A 17 9.27 -0.72 -20.26
C GLN A 17 8.08 -0.66 -21.23
N GLN A 18 7.19 -1.65 -21.13
CA GLN A 18 6.01 -1.78 -21.97
C GLN A 18 4.75 -1.36 -21.20
N LYS A 19 3.80 -0.73 -21.93
CA LYS A 19 2.50 -0.32 -21.40
C LYS A 19 1.41 -1.06 -22.16
N LEU A 20 0.68 -1.91 -21.46
CA LEU A 20 -0.46 -2.64 -22.01
C LEU A 20 -1.75 -2.02 -21.46
N TYR A 21 -2.59 -1.48 -22.33
CA TYR A 21 -3.80 -0.78 -21.90
C TYR A 21 -4.98 -1.74 -21.79
N ASP A 22 -5.68 -1.71 -20.65
CA ASP A 22 -6.95 -2.46 -20.45
C ASP A 22 -8.18 -1.60 -20.77
N GLY A 23 -8.07 -0.28 -20.58
CA GLY A 23 -9.15 0.67 -20.82
C GLY A 23 -9.66 1.33 -19.54
N GLY A 24 -10.41 2.42 -19.71
CA GLY A 24 -10.90 3.24 -18.58
C GLY A 24 -9.77 3.80 -17.72
N GLY A 25 -8.61 4.09 -18.32
CA GLY A 25 -7.41 4.57 -17.60
C GLY A 25 -6.55 3.48 -16.97
N LEU A 26 -6.98 2.21 -16.95
CA LEU A 26 -6.18 1.10 -16.43
C LEU A 26 -5.18 0.60 -17.47
N LEU A 27 -3.93 0.39 -17.03
CA LEU A 27 -2.87 -0.24 -17.81
C LEU A 27 -2.00 -1.15 -16.95
N LEU A 28 -1.41 -2.16 -17.57
CA LEU A 28 -0.34 -2.96 -17.00
C LEU A 28 1.01 -2.42 -17.48
N LEU A 29 1.89 -2.15 -16.52
CA LEU A 29 3.26 -1.77 -16.75
C LEU A 29 4.16 -3.00 -16.60
N VAL A 30 4.85 -3.37 -17.68
CA VAL A 30 5.82 -4.47 -17.67
C VAL A 30 7.22 -3.87 -17.76
N THR A 31 8.04 -4.13 -16.74
CA THR A 31 9.44 -3.68 -16.71
C THR A 31 10.34 -4.65 -17.48
N PRO A 32 11.55 -4.22 -17.92
CA PRO A 32 12.52 -5.14 -18.53
C PRO A 32 12.92 -6.31 -17.62
N THR A 33 12.88 -6.11 -16.30
CA THR A 33 13.09 -7.16 -15.29
C THR A 33 11.93 -8.16 -15.19
N GLY A 34 10.83 -7.93 -15.90
CA GLY A 34 9.63 -8.77 -15.94
C GLY A 34 8.63 -8.55 -14.81
N SER A 35 8.87 -7.59 -13.93
CA SER A 35 7.86 -7.15 -12.95
C SER A 35 6.66 -6.54 -13.67
N LYS A 36 5.46 -6.89 -13.21
CA LYS A 36 4.19 -6.44 -13.81
C LYS A 36 3.38 -5.68 -12.76
N ARG A 37 3.03 -4.42 -13.00
CA ARG A 37 2.23 -3.60 -12.06
C ARG A 37 1.07 -2.90 -12.73
N TRP A 38 -0.06 -2.88 -12.03
CA TRP A 38 -1.25 -2.15 -12.46
C TRP A 38 -1.12 -0.66 -12.17
N ILE A 39 -1.39 0.16 -13.17
CA ILE A 39 -1.40 1.62 -13.07
C ILE A 39 -2.78 2.12 -13.49
N PHE A 40 -3.32 3.05 -12.73
CA PHE A 40 -4.54 3.76 -13.11
C PHE A 40 -4.23 5.22 -13.40
N LYS A 41 -4.40 5.62 -14.66
CA LYS A 41 -4.14 6.96 -15.16
C LYS A 41 -5.43 7.79 -15.15
N TYR A 42 -5.42 8.94 -14.49
CA TYR A 42 -6.53 9.88 -14.44
C TYR A 42 -6.06 11.34 -14.34
N ARG A 43 -6.99 12.29 -14.46
CA ARG A 43 -6.76 13.70 -14.15
C ARG A 43 -7.66 14.13 -13.01
N PHE A 44 -7.11 14.91 -12.08
CA PHE A 44 -7.87 15.50 -10.97
C PHE A 44 -7.32 16.90 -10.71
N ALA A 45 -8.20 17.90 -10.60
CA ALA A 45 -7.84 19.31 -10.43
C ALA A 45 -6.77 19.80 -11.43
N GLY A 46 -6.94 19.46 -12.72
CA GLY A 46 -6.02 19.86 -13.79
C GLY A 46 -4.67 19.10 -13.84
N LYS A 47 -4.40 18.21 -12.87
CA LYS A 47 -3.14 17.45 -12.80
C LYS A 47 -3.34 15.99 -13.19
N GLU A 48 -2.43 15.48 -14.02
CA GLU A 48 -2.36 14.05 -14.35
C GLU A 48 -1.76 13.25 -13.19
N LYS A 49 -2.38 12.12 -12.85
CA LYS A 49 -1.97 11.21 -11.78
C LYS A 49 -2.02 9.77 -12.25
N SER A 50 -1.10 8.95 -11.74
CA SER A 50 -0.90 7.56 -12.18
C SER A 50 -0.55 6.60 -11.02
N PRO A 51 -1.36 6.50 -9.96
CA PRO A 51 -1.09 5.59 -8.85
C PRO A 51 -1.05 4.13 -9.28
N ALA A 52 -0.24 3.34 -8.56
CA ALA A 52 -0.24 1.89 -8.68
C ALA A 52 -1.45 1.29 -7.94
N LEU A 53 -2.17 0.41 -8.63
CA LEU A 53 -3.30 -0.34 -8.07
C LEU A 53 -2.91 -1.72 -7.54
N GLY A 54 -1.72 -2.22 -7.86
CA GLY A 54 -1.25 -3.52 -7.42
C GLY A 54 -0.11 -4.07 -8.27
N VAL A 55 0.42 -5.21 -7.87
CA VAL A 55 1.41 -6.00 -8.62
C VAL A 55 0.72 -7.27 -9.10
N TYR A 56 0.99 -7.68 -10.34
CA TYR A 56 0.52 -8.95 -10.88
C TYR A 56 1.60 -10.02 -10.62
N PRO A 57 1.26 -11.26 -10.20
CA PRO A 57 -0.09 -11.85 -10.17
C PRO A 57 -0.89 -11.63 -8.88
N ASP A 58 -0.30 -11.08 -7.81
CA ASP A 58 -0.96 -10.89 -6.50
C ASP A 58 -2.29 -10.14 -6.59
N VAL A 59 -2.40 -9.23 -7.56
CA VAL A 59 -3.64 -8.57 -7.95
C VAL A 59 -4.00 -9.04 -9.36
N PRO A 60 -4.98 -9.95 -9.51
CA PRO A 60 -5.42 -10.43 -10.81
C PRO A 60 -6.14 -9.33 -11.59
N LEU A 61 -6.30 -9.51 -12.91
CA LEU A 61 -6.93 -8.52 -13.80
C LEU A 61 -8.34 -8.11 -13.33
N ALA A 62 -9.14 -9.06 -12.84
CA ALA A 62 -10.49 -8.78 -12.34
C ALA A 62 -10.46 -7.82 -11.14
N ASP A 63 -9.54 -8.03 -10.19
CA ASP A 63 -9.41 -7.17 -9.02
C ASP A 63 -8.79 -5.81 -9.38
N ALA A 64 -7.89 -5.77 -10.36
CA ALA A 64 -7.38 -4.51 -10.90
C ALA A 64 -8.51 -3.66 -11.52
N ARG A 65 -9.47 -4.29 -12.21
CA ARG A 65 -10.67 -3.62 -12.75
C ARG A 65 -11.60 -3.13 -11.65
N LYS A 66 -11.87 -3.93 -10.62
CA LYS A 66 -12.64 -3.48 -9.43
C LYS A 66 -12.00 -2.25 -8.79
N ARG A 67 -10.70 -2.30 -8.50
CA ARG A 67 -9.95 -1.16 -7.92
C ARG A 67 -9.96 0.08 -8.81
N ARG A 68 -10.00 -0.08 -10.14
CA ARG A 68 -10.18 1.03 -11.09
C ARG A 68 -11.57 1.63 -10.93
N ASP A 69 -12.61 0.81 -10.87
CA ASP A 69 -13.99 1.28 -10.78
C ASP A 69 -14.24 2.00 -9.45
N ASP A 70 -13.75 1.48 -8.32
CA ASP A 70 -13.76 2.17 -7.02
C ASP A 70 -13.08 3.55 -7.10
N ALA A 71 -11.96 3.64 -7.83
CA ALA A 71 -11.24 4.90 -8.01
C ALA A 71 -12.00 5.88 -8.90
N ARG A 72 -12.73 5.39 -9.91
CA ARG A 72 -13.59 6.21 -10.77
C ARG A 72 -14.81 6.74 -10.02
N GLU A 73 -15.41 5.94 -9.15
CA GLU A 73 -16.50 6.38 -8.27
C GLU A 73 -16.04 7.53 -7.36
N LYS A 74 -14.86 7.39 -6.75
CA LYS A 74 -14.26 8.48 -5.94
C LYS A 74 -14.02 9.74 -6.76
N LEU A 75 -13.51 9.61 -7.98
CA LEU A 75 -13.32 10.75 -8.88
C LEU A 75 -14.65 11.43 -9.23
N ALA A 76 -15.71 10.65 -9.47
CA ALA A 76 -17.05 11.18 -9.73
C ALA A 76 -17.62 11.95 -8.52
N ALA A 77 -17.28 11.52 -7.30
CA ALA A 77 -17.58 12.23 -6.06
C ALA A 77 -16.61 13.40 -5.76
N ASN A 78 -15.75 13.77 -6.72
CA ASN A 78 -14.72 14.81 -6.58
C ASN A 78 -13.70 14.53 -5.45
N ILE A 79 -13.45 13.25 -5.15
CA ILE A 79 -12.46 12.76 -4.17
C ILE A 79 -11.24 12.23 -4.92
N ASP A 80 -10.05 12.68 -4.55
CA ASP A 80 -8.80 12.14 -5.08
C ASP A 80 -8.52 10.72 -4.53
N PRO A 81 -8.53 9.66 -5.38
CA PRO A 81 -8.32 8.29 -4.93
C PRO A 81 -6.90 8.04 -4.40
N GLY A 82 -5.92 8.77 -4.92
CA GLY A 82 -4.52 8.67 -4.50
C GLY A 82 -4.31 9.23 -3.10
N GLU A 83 -4.91 10.38 -2.78
CA GLU A 83 -4.83 10.96 -1.45
C GLU A 83 -5.64 10.17 -0.41
N ALA A 84 -6.81 9.64 -0.77
CA ALA A 84 -7.58 8.76 0.11
C ALA A 84 -6.75 7.51 0.53
N LYS A 85 -6.04 6.89 -0.42
CA LYS A 85 -5.16 5.74 -0.14
C LYS A 85 -3.97 6.12 0.75
N LYS A 86 -3.35 7.29 0.52
CA LYS A 86 -2.25 7.78 1.37
C LYS A 86 -2.73 8.11 2.78
N ALA A 87 -3.90 8.72 2.92
CA ALA A 87 -4.48 9.04 4.22
C ALA A 87 -4.72 7.78 5.05
N GLY A 88 -5.30 6.73 4.46
CA GLY A 88 -5.46 5.43 5.12
C GLY A 88 -4.12 4.82 5.56
N LYS A 89 -3.10 4.84 4.70
CA LYS A 89 -1.77 4.33 5.06
C LYS A 89 -1.11 5.15 6.18
N ARG A 90 -1.27 6.48 6.17
CA ARG A 90 -0.79 7.35 7.25
C ARG A 90 -1.52 7.05 8.56
N ALA A 91 -2.84 6.92 8.54
CA ALA A 91 -3.64 6.59 9.72
C ALA A 91 -3.23 5.23 10.31
N ALA A 92 -3.05 4.19 9.48
CA ALA A 92 -2.58 2.89 9.93
C ALA A 92 -1.18 2.95 10.54
N ARG A 93 -0.25 3.73 9.93
CA ARG A 93 1.10 3.92 10.47
C ARG A 93 1.06 4.66 11.81
N LEU A 94 0.24 5.70 11.93
CA LEU A 94 0.07 6.44 13.18
C LEU A 94 -0.57 5.57 14.26
N ALA A 95 -1.57 4.75 13.93
CA ALA A 95 -2.16 3.80 14.86
C ALA A 95 -1.15 2.75 15.35
N ALA A 96 -0.29 2.24 14.45
CA ALA A 96 0.79 1.33 14.83
C ALA A 96 1.85 2.01 15.71
N ALA A 97 2.23 3.25 15.37
CA ALA A 97 3.22 4.02 16.15
C ALA A 97 2.69 4.49 17.52
N ASN A 98 1.39 4.72 17.63
CA ASN A 98 0.70 5.08 18.88
C ASN A 98 0.09 3.84 19.57
N SER A 99 0.53 2.64 19.21
CA SER A 99 0.11 1.43 19.93
C SER A 99 0.63 1.50 21.37
N PHE A 100 -0.13 0.90 22.30
CA PHE A 100 0.30 0.81 23.70
C PHE A 100 1.69 0.17 23.80
N GLU A 101 1.97 -0.82 22.97
CA GLU A 101 3.29 -1.46 22.90
C GLU A 101 4.41 -0.48 22.52
N ALA A 102 4.25 0.27 21.43
CA ALA A 102 5.26 1.23 21.00
C ALA A 102 5.51 2.33 22.05
N VAL A 103 4.45 2.83 22.68
CA VAL A 103 4.55 3.84 23.75
C VAL A 103 5.17 3.26 25.02
N ALA A 104 4.78 2.05 25.42
CA ALA A 104 5.32 1.38 26.61
C ALA A 104 6.80 1.04 26.44
N LEU A 105 7.24 0.59 25.26
CA LEU A 105 8.66 0.33 24.99
C LEU A 105 9.51 1.60 25.04
N ALA A 106 9.05 2.70 24.42
CA ALA A 106 9.74 3.99 24.48
C ALA A 106 9.83 4.52 25.92
N TRP A 107 8.75 4.41 26.70
CA TRP A 107 8.75 4.76 28.11
C TRP A 107 9.70 3.88 28.94
N MET A 108 9.78 2.59 28.64
CA MET A 108 10.69 1.67 29.33
C MET A 108 12.17 1.98 29.08
N GLU A 109 12.52 2.46 27.89
CA GLU A 109 13.87 2.91 27.55
C GLU A 109 14.29 4.16 28.35
N GLU A 110 13.42 5.17 28.42
CA GLU A 110 13.63 6.37 29.23
C GLU A 110 13.66 6.04 30.72
N ARG A 111 12.68 5.25 31.19
CA ARG A 111 12.57 4.85 32.60
C ARG A 111 13.77 4.03 33.05
N GLY A 112 14.31 3.16 32.19
CA GLY A 112 15.48 2.33 32.47
C GLY A 112 16.73 3.11 32.87
N GLN A 113 16.80 4.41 32.57
CA GLN A 113 17.88 5.30 33.01
C GLN A 113 17.76 5.71 34.49
N SER A 114 16.57 5.60 35.07
CA SER A 114 16.22 6.10 36.41
C SER A 114 15.87 5.00 37.43
N VAL A 115 15.73 3.74 36.98
CA VAL A 115 15.36 2.61 37.82
C VAL A 115 16.37 1.48 37.73
N GLU A 116 16.42 0.65 38.76
CA GLU A 116 17.24 -0.56 38.77
C GLU A 116 16.91 -1.49 37.59
N SER A 117 17.94 -2.04 36.95
CA SER A 117 17.81 -2.89 35.75
C SER A 117 16.85 -4.05 35.95
N GLY A 118 16.91 -4.74 37.09
CA GLY A 118 16.02 -5.86 37.41
C GLY A 118 14.54 -5.47 37.54
N GLN A 119 14.24 -4.23 37.95
CA GLN A 119 12.87 -3.71 38.02
C GLN A 119 12.34 -3.32 36.63
N CYS A 120 13.24 -2.81 35.79
CA CYS A 120 12.96 -2.53 34.38
C CYS A 120 12.62 -3.84 33.64
N GLU A 121 13.46 -4.87 33.78
CA GLU A 121 13.26 -6.18 33.16
C GLU A 121 11.94 -6.86 33.59
N LYS A 122 11.61 -6.83 34.88
CA LYS A 122 10.34 -7.39 35.40
C LYS A 122 9.12 -6.65 34.84
N THR A 123 9.19 -5.32 34.73
CA THR A 123 8.09 -4.53 34.15
C THR A 123 7.92 -4.85 32.66
N LEU A 124 9.04 -4.96 31.93
CA LEU A 124 9.02 -5.29 30.50
C LEU A 124 8.49 -6.70 30.25
N ALA A 125 8.84 -7.67 31.10
CA ALA A 125 8.33 -9.04 31.03
C ALA A 125 6.81 -9.10 31.21
N ARG A 126 6.25 -8.32 32.14
CA ARG A 126 4.79 -8.20 32.33
C ARG A 126 4.11 -7.59 31.11
N PHE A 127 4.67 -6.52 30.55
CA PHE A 127 4.12 -5.95 29.33
C PHE A 127 4.10 -6.95 28.17
N ARG A 128 5.18 -7.71 27.97
CA ARG A 128 5.25 -8.75 26.94
C ARG A 128 4.25 -9.89 27.15
N ASN A 129 4.01 -10.29 28.40
CA ASN A 129 3.15 -11.45 28.71
C ASN A 129 1.66 -11.08 28.76
N ASP A 130 1.35 -9.87 29.23
CA ASP A 130 -0.01 -9.53 29.66
C ASP A 130 -0.64 -8.38 28.85
N ALA A 131 0.16 -7.56 28.17
CA ALA A 131 -0.32 -6.30 27.57
C ALA A 131 0.01 -6.09 26.10
N PHE A 132 1.09 -6.70 25.59
CA PHE A 132 1.42 -6.72 24.17
C PHE A 132 0.71 -7.91 23.52
N SER A 133 0.15 -7.69 22.33
CA SER A 133 -0.72 -8.63 21.61
C SER A 133 -0.15 -9.04 20.27
#